data_AF-A0A1W6AIX3-F1
#
_entry.id   AF-A0A1W6AIX3-F1
#
_cell.length_a   1.000
_cell.length_b   1.000
_cell.length_c   1.000
_cell.angle_alpha   90.00
_cell.angle_beta   90.00
_cell.angle_gamma   90.00
#
_symmetry.space_group_name_H-M   'P 1'
#
loop_
_entity.id
_entity.type
_entity.pdbx_description
1 polymer ?
#
loop_
_entity_poly.entity_id
_entity_poly.type
_entity_poly.pdbx_seq_one_letter_code
_entity_poly.pdbx_strand_id
1 'polypeptide(L)'
;MLQKKQIVLLSCFIILGILSFGGYLLLNDGAKNVTEEKSVSGTNDDRVEVKNERESQNKHYFVYLKQDKGVPDTTFIPEKLNPGFDITASSNTHIEFDDYGNIIQDEKMIVIYNNKLSEKNKKKIKEIAGKQNYAEALKEIQQRIDETKATDFNSN
;
A
#
# COMPACT_ATOMS: atom_id res chain seq x y z
N MET A 1 33.41 19.43 -31.13
CA MET A 1 34.32 18.61 -30.30
C MET A 1 34.61 19.36 -29.01
N LEU A 2 34.07 18.90 -27.87
CA LEU A 2 34.38 19.52 -26.57
C LEU A 2 35.85 19.30 -26.25
N GLN A 3 36.56 20.36 -25.89
CA GLN A 3 37.97 20.29 -25.51
C GLN A 3 38.09 19.54 -24.17
N LYS A 4 39.11 18.67 -24.02
CA LYS A 4 39.31 17.80 -22.84
C LYS A 4 39.19 18.54 -21.50
N LYS A 5 39.56 19.84 -21.45
CA LYS A 5 39.45 20.71 -20.27
C LYS A 5 38.00 20.99 -19.85
N GLN A 6 37.06 21.10 -20.79
CA GLN A 6 35.64 21.33 -20.50
C GLN A 6 34.95 20.07 -19.96
N ILE A 7 35.40 18.88 -20.39
CA ILE A 7 34.86 17.59 -19.92
C ILE A 7 35.24 17.33 -18.45
N VAL A 8 36.47 17.68 -18.07
CA VAL A 8 36.94 17.55 -16.67
C VAL A 8 36.24 18.54 -15.74
N LEU A 9 35.96 19.77 -16.21
CA LEU A 9 35.23 20.74 -15.39
C LEU A 9 33.78 20.29 -15.14
N LEU A 10 33.13 19.72 -16.16
CA LEU A 10 31.74 19.25 -16.07
C LEU A 10 31.59 18.04 -15.14
N SER A 11 32.58 17.14 -15.09
CA SER A 11 32.54 15.98 -14.20
C SER A 11 32.71 16.36 -12.72
N CYS A 12 33.49 17.40 -12.41
CA CYS A 12 33.62 17.91 -11.04
C CYS A 12 32.29 18.46 -10.50
N PHE A 13 31.48 19.13 -11.33
CA PHE A 13 30.17 19.65 -10.91
C PHE A 13 29.15 18.54 -10.61
N ILE A 14 29.19 17.43 -11.35
CA ILE A 14 28.29 16.29 -11.12
C ILE A 14 28.64 15.59 -9.79
N ILE A 15 29.93 15.42 -9.48
CA ILE A 15 30.38 14.77 -8.23
C ILE A 15 30.03 15.61 -6.99
N LEU A 16 30.16 16.93 -7.08
CA LEU A 16 29.77 17.86 -6.00
C LEU A 16 28.25 17.87 -5.75
N GLY A 17 27.44 17.72 -6.80
CA GLY A 17 25.98 17.62 -6.66
C GLY A 17 25.51 16.37 -5.93
N ILE A 18 26.14 15.21 -6.21
CA ILE A 18 25.80 13.93 -5.57
C ILE A 18 26.17 13.94 -4.08
N LEU A 19 27.31 14.54 -3.71
CA LEU A 19 27.72 14.67 -2.30
C LEU A 19 26.79 15.60 -1.49
N SER A 20 26.26 16.64 -2.12
CA SER A 20 25.38 17.61 -1.47
C SER A 20 23.96 17.08 -1.25
N PHE A 21 23.44 16.24 -2.16
CA PHE A 21 22.09 15.68 -2.06
C PHE A 21 22.05 14.33 -1.33
N GLY A 22 23.12 13.53 -1.41
CA GLY A 22 23.24 12.24 -0.70
C GLY A 22 23.36 12.38 0.81
N GLY A 23 24.02 13.44 1.31
CA GLY A 23 24.13 13.70 2.75
C GLY A 23 22.80 14.11 3.40
N TYR A 24 21.95 14.85 2.68
CA TYR A 24 20.68 15.35 3.24
C TYR A 24 19.63 14.24 3.43
N LEU A 25 19.72 13.15 2.66
CA LEU A 25 18.87 11.96 2.83
C LEU A 25 19.37 10.99 3.90
N LEU A 26 20.64 11.11 4.34
CA LEU A 26 21.25 10.26 5.37
C LEU A 26 21.28 10.91 6.78
N LEU A 27 20.95 12.20 6.90
CA LEU A 27 20.97 12.95 8.17
C LEU A 27 19.58 13.19 8.79
N ASN A 28 18.49 12.74 8.15
CA ASN A 28 17.15 12.92 8.70
C ASN A 28 16.63 11.72 9.52
N ASP A 29 17.44 10.66 9.65
CA ASP A 29 17.19 9.55 10.57
C ASP A 29 18.16 9.64 11.75
N GLY A 30 17.68 10.19 12.86
CA GLY A 30 18.28 9.95 14.18
C GLY A 30 19.02 11.13 14.81
N ALA A 31 18.31 12.21 15.13
CA ALA A 31 18.68 13.05 16.26
C ALA A 31 17.98 12.53 17.54
N LYS A 32 18.55 11.47 18.12
CA LYS A 32 18.30 11.12 19.53
C LYS A 32 19.01 12.17 20.38
N ASN A 33 18.26 13.09 20.97
CA ASN A 33 18.75 13.86 22.12
C ASN A 33 18.32 13.15 23.39
N VAL A 34 19.23 12.38 23.96
CA VAL A 34 19.23 12.00 25.37
C VAL A 34 20.19 12.96 26.05
N THR A 35 19.67 13.91 26.84
CA THR A 35 20.42 14.52 27.94
C THR A 35 19.47 14.92 29.08
N GLU A 36 19.57 14.10 30.12
CA GLU A 36 19.51 14.38 31.56
C GLU A 36 18.21 14.77 32.28
N GLU A 37 18.10 14.10 33.43
CA GLU A 37 17.05 14.07 34.43
C GLU A 37 16.88 15.39 35.18
N LYS A 38 15.63 15.73 35.48
CA LYS A 38 15.29 16.23 36.83
C LYS A 38 13.87 15.81 37.20
N SER A 39 13.77 15.00 38.23
CA SER A 39 12.54 14.61 38.91
C SER A 39 11.71 15.83 39.36
N VAL A 40 10.38 15.73 39.20
CA VAL A 40 9.35 16.05 40.22
C VAL A 40 7.95 15.95 39.59
N SER A 41 7.18 14.98 40.12
CA SER A 41 5.74 15.01 40.40
C SER A 41 4.72 15.30 39.28
N GLY A 42 4.05 14.23 38.85
CA GLY A 42 2.58 14.17 38.86
C GLY A 42 1.85 14.45 37.55
N THR A 43 1.26 13.38 36.99
CA THR A 43 0.19 13.34 35.97
C THR A 43 0.56 13.87 34.58
N ASN A 44 1.30 13.04 33.82
CA ASN A 44 1.41 13.17 32.37
C ASN A 44 0.16 12.59 31.69
N ASP A 45 -0.51 13.47 30.96
CA ASP A 45 -1.50 13.17 29.93
C ASP A 45 -0.74 12.59 28.72
N ASP A 46 -0.30 11.33 28.83
CA ASP A 46 0.21 10.57 27.69
C ASP A 46 -0.99 10.26 26.79
N ARG A 47 -1.15 11.06 25.74
CA ARG A 47 -1.93 10.64 24.57
C ARG A 47 -1.21 9.45 23.93
N VAL A 48 -1.44 8.28 24.51
CA VAL A 48 -1.32 7.01 23.82
C VAL A 48 -2.20 7.16 22.58
N GLU A 49 -1.58 7.22 21.40
CA GLU A 49 -2.29 6.91 20.17
C GLU A 49 -2.76 5.46 20.31
N VAL A 50 -3.96 5.30 20.87
CA VAL A 50 -4.73 4.07 20.75
C VAL A 50 -5.06 4.00 19.27
N LYS A 51 -4.24 3.30 18.49
CA LYS A 51 -4.72 2.66 17.28
C LYS A 51 -5.89 1.81 17.75
N ASN A 52 -7.09 2.33 17.57
CA ASN A 52 -8.29 1.51 17.60
C ASN A 52 -8.11 0.53 16.45
N GLU A 53 -7.48 -0.60 16.72
CA GLU A 53 -7.56 -1.79 15.89
C GLU A 53 -9.04 -2.15 15.88
N ARG A 54 -9.78 -1.59 14.91
CA ARG A 54 -11.10 -2.11 14.59
C ARG A 54 -10.83 -3.54 14.16
N GLU A 55 -11.22 -4.49 15.01
CA GLU A 55 -11.15 -5.90 14.66
C GLU A 55 -11.82 -6.08 13.30
N SER A 56 -11.05 -6.53 12.32
CA SER A 56 -11.58 -6.74 10.97
C SER A 56 -12.69 -7.78 11.05
N GLN A 57 -13.90 -7.37 10.67
CA GLN A 57 -15.06 -8.28 10.60
C GLN A 57 -14.89 -9.32 9.48
N ASN A 58 -13.98 -9.05 8.55
CA ASN A 58 -13.68 -9.93 7.44
C ASN A 58 -12.76 -11.07 7.92
N LYS A 59 -13.10 -12.30 7.57
CA LYS A 59 -12.25 -13.46 7.90
C LYS A 59 -11.02 -13.53 6.99
N HIS A 60 -11.20 -13.20 5.72
CA HIS A 60 -10.20 -13.34 4.65
C HIS A 60 -9.82 -11.97 4.07
N TYR A 61 -8.59 -11.89 3.54
CA TYR A 61 -8.18 -10.79 2.69
C TYR A 61 -8.99 -10.82 1.40
N PHE A 62 -9.55 -9.68 1.01
CA PHE A 62 -10.36 -9.57 -0.20
C PHE A 62 -9.99 -8.32 -0.99
N VAL A 63 -10.24 -8.40 -2.28
CA VAL A 63 -10.08 -7.29 -3.21
C VAL A 63 -11.46 -6.70 -3.50
N TYR A 64 -11.56 -5.39 -3.39
CA TYR A 64 -12.71 -4.62 -3.81
C TYR A 64 -12.32 -3.75 -5.00
N LEU A 65 -12.87 -4.08 -6.17
CA LEU A 65 -12.71 -3.34 -7.41
C LEU A 65 -13.77 -2.25 -7.47
N LYS A 66 -13.37 -1.03 -7.09
CA LYS A 66 -14.24 0.14 -7.19
C LYS A 66 -14.15 0.73 -8.60
N GLN A 67 -15.27 0.90 -9.27
CA GLN A 67 -15.34 1.45 -10.62
C GLN A 67 -15.95 2.86 -10.63
N ASP A 68 -15.82 3.51 -11.78
CA ASP A 68 -16.52 4.76 -12.06
C ASP A 68 -18.04 4.52 -12.20
N LYS A 69 -18.81 5.61 -12.12
CA LYS A 69 -20.28 5.55 -12.14
C LYS A 69 -20.79 4.82 -13.39
N GLY A 70 -21.70 3.89 -13.19
CA GLY A 70 -22.34 3.12 -14.24
C GLY A 70 -21.69 1.77 -14.54
N VAL A 71 -20.52 1.49 -13.95
CA VAL A 71 -19.89 0.16 -13.98
C VAL A 71 -20.06 -0.49 -12.60
N PRO A 72 -20.47 -1.77 -12.51
CA PRO A 72 -20.64 -2.44 -11.24
C PRO A 72 -19.30 -2.61 -10.52
N ASP A 73 -19.32 -2.41 -9.21
CA ASP A 73 -18.19 -2.79 -8.36
C ASP A 73 -18.16 -4.32 -8.18
N THR A 74 -16.96 -4.88 -8.07
CA THR A 74 -16.76 -6.33 -7.93
C THR A 74 -15.91 -6.65 -6.72
N THR A 75 -16.21 -7.75 -6.04
CA THR A 75 -15.43 -8.27 -4.91
C THR A 75 -14.95 -9.69 -5.18
N PHE A 76 -13.76 -10.03 -4.71
CA PHE A 76 -13.27 -11.40 -4.73
C PHE A 76 -12.21 -11.64 -3.66
N ILE A 77 -12.04 -12.90 -3.26
CA ILE A 77 -11.04 -13.35 -2.29
C ILE A 77 -9.89 -14.02 -3.06
N PRO A 78 -8.67 -13.45 -3.07
CA PRO A 78 -7.54 -14.09 -3.74
C PRO A 78 -7.01 -15.27 -2.91
N GLU A 79 -6.84 -16.43 -3.52
CA GLU A 79 -6.35 -17.65 -2.87
C GLU A 79 -4.90 -17.49 -2.39
N LYS A 80 -4.07 -16.80 -3.19
CA LYS A 80 -2.65 -16.60 -2.85
C LYS A 80 -2.43 -15.63 -1.69
N LEU A 81 -3.45 -14.82 -1.36
CA LEU A 81 -3.47 -14.01 -0.13
C LEU A 81 -4.08 -14.75 1.07
N ASN A 82 -4.76 -15.86 0.84
CA ASN A 82 -5.47 -16.61 1.87
C ASN A 82 -5.16 -18.11 1.77
N PRO A 83 -3.98 -18.56 2.21
CA PRO A 83 -3.62 -19.98 2.17
C PRO A 83 -4.64 -20.83 2.93
N GLY A 84 -5.15 -21.88 2.28
CA GLY A 84 -6.17 -22.76 2.87
C GLY A 84 -7.60 -22.21 2.84
N PHE A 85 -7.83 -21.09 2.16
CA PHE A 85 -9.18 -20.64 1.83
C PHE A 85 -9.87 -21.65 0.90
N ASP A 86 -11.07 -22.07 1.30
CA ASP A 86 -11.93 -22.91 0.49
C ASP A 86 -12.88 -22.03 -0.32
N ILE A 87 -12.72 -22.03 -1.65
CA ILE A 87 -13.56 -21.26 -2.57
C ILE A 87 -15.04 -21.67 -2.52
N THR A 88 -15.34 -22.85 -1.98
CA THR A 88 -16.71 -23.34 -1.78
C THR A 88 -17.32 -22.89 -0.46
N ALA A 89 -16.50 -22.37 0.47
CA ALA A 89 -16.97 -21.81 1.72
C ALA A 89 -17.61 -20.42 1.51
N SER A 90 -18.46 -20.01 2.45
CA SER A 90 -19.11 -18.70 2.42
C SER A 90 -18.08 -17.57 2.41
N SER A 91 -18.00 -16.88 1.28
CA SER A 91 -17.09 -15.76 0.99
C SER A 91 -17.59 -14.42 1.53
N ASN A 92 -18.31 -14.40 2.67
CA ASN A 92 -18.94 -13.18 3.16
C ASN A 92 -17.88 -12.09 3.37
N THR A 93 -17.97 -11.03 2.57
CA THR A 93 -17.16 -9.81 2.69
C THR A 93 -18.06 -8.69 3.17
N HIS A 94 -17.58 -7.93 4.13
CA HIS A 94 -18.26 -6.77 4.69
C HIS A 94 -17.49 -5.52 4.29
N ILE A 95 -18.21 -4.57 3.69
CA ILE A 95 -17.68 -3.29 3.24
C ILE A 95 -18.50 -2.19 3.89
N GLU A 96 -17.81 -1.31 4.62
CA GLU A 96 -18.43 -0.17 5.27
C GLU A 96 -18.16 1.11 4.47
N PHE A 97 -19.13 2.01 4.50
CA PHE A 97 -19.05 3.33 3.89
C PHE A 97 -19.39 4.40 4.92
N ASP A 98 -18.74 5.54 4.83
CA ASP A 98 -19.13 6.72 5.60
C ASP A 98 -20.39 7.38 5.00
N ASP A 99 -20.92 8.40 5.68
CA ASP A 99 -22.11 9.15 5.24
C ASP A 99 -21.90 9.88 3.89
N TYR A 100 -20.66 10.00 3.43
CA TYR A 100 -20.29 10.61 2.16
C TYR A 100 -20.08 9.58 1.04
N GLY A 101 -20.26 8.29 1.32
CA GLY A 101 -20.04 7.19 0.39
C GLY A 101 -18.57 6.84 0.17
N ASN A 102 -17.66 7.35 1.01
CA ASN A 102 -16.27 6.91 1.00
C ASN A 102 -16.15 5.58 1.72
N ILE A 103 -15.26 4.74 1.20
CA ILE A 103 -15.00 3.42 1.78
C ILE A 103 -14.26 3.60 3.11
N ILE A 104 -14.81 3.00 4.17
CA ILE A 104 -14.11 2.85 5.44
C ILE A 104 -13.13 1.69 5.31
N GLN A 105 -11.84 2.00 5.38
CA GLN A 105 -10.78 1.05 5.08
C GLN A 105 -10.65 -0.04 6.16
N ASP A 106 -11.10 -1.26 5.84
CA ASP A 106 -10.78 -2.48 6.58
C ASP A 106 -9.33 -2.94 6.32
N GLU A 107 -8.72 -3.56 7.34
CA GLU A 107 -7.34 -4.06 7.29
C GLU A 107 -7.14 -5.12 6.20
N LYS A 108 -8.10 -6.03 6.05
CA LYS A 108 -8.08 -7.15 5.09
C LYS A 108 -8.59 -6.78 3.71
N MET A 109 -9.14 -5.57 3.54
CA MET A 109 -9.61 -5.07 2.25
C MET A 109 -8.48 -4.45 1.41
N ILE A 110 -8.40 -4.79 0.13
CA ILE A 110 -7.54 -4.13 -0.85
C ILE A 110 -8.43 -3.43 -1.88
N VAL A 111 -8.50 -2.09 -1.81
CA VAL A 111 -9.31 -1.30 -2.75
C VAL A 111 -8.50 -0.98 -4.00
N ILE A 112 -9.00 -1.39 -5.16
CA ILE A 112 -8.40 -1.10 -6.47
C ILE A 112 -9.40 -0.27 -7.26
N TYR A 113 -8.96 0.89 -7.74
CA TYR A 113 -9.81 1.80 -8.50
C TYR A 113 -9.65 1.56 -9.99
N ASN A 114 -10.77 1.50 -10.71
CA ASN A 114 -10.84 1.48 -12.17
C ASN A 114 -9.93 0.42 -12.78
N ASN A 115 -9.91 -0.77 -12.18
CA ASN A 115 -9.12 -1.92 -12.64
C ASN A 115 -7.61 -1.64 -12.81
N LYS A 116 -7.06 -0.71 -12.02
CA LYS A 116 -5.65 -0.30 -12.08
C LYS A 116 -4.95 -0.51 -10.74
N LEU A 117 -4.01 -1.45 -10.70
CA LEU A 117 -3.15 -1.68 -9.54
C LEU A 117 -2.19 -0.51 -9.31
N SER A 118 -2.39 0.21 -8.20
CA SER A 118 -1.47 1.25 -7.75
C SER A 118 -0.24 0.67 -7.03
N GLU A 119 0.80 1.48 -6.87
CA GLU A 119 1.97 1.10 -6.05
C GLU A 119 1.59 0.84 -4.58
N LYS A 120 0.59 1.55 -4.05
CA LYS A 120 0.03 1.28 -2.71
C LYS A 120 -0.59 -0.12 -2.66
N ASN A 121 -1.32 -0.53 -3.69
CA ASN A 121 -1.87 -1.88 -3.76
C ASN A 121 -0.77 -2.93 -3.80
N LYS A 122 0.24 -2.75 -4.67
CA LYS A 122 1.39 -3.67 -4.77
C LYS A 122 2.13 -3.81 -3.44
N LYS A 123 2.36 -2.69 -2.74
CA LYS A 123 2.99 -2.70 -1.41
C LYS A 123 2.16 -3.49 -0.41
N LYS A 124 0.85 -3.23 -0.32
CA LYS A 124 -0.05 -3.95 0.59
C LYS A 124 -0.11 -5.45 0.27
N ILE A 125 -0.23 -5.83 -1.01
CA ILE A 125 -0.21 -7.23 -1.46
C ILE A 125 1.11 -7.91 -1.04
N LYS A 126 2.24 -7.21 -1.17
CA LYS A 126 3.56 -7.73 -0.75
C LYS A 126 3.68 -7.90 0.76
N GLU A 127 3.11 -6.99 1.54
CA GLU A 127 3.07 -7.07 3.01
C GLU A 127 2.27 -8.29 3.47
N ILE A 128 1.14 -8.57 2.82
CA ILE A 128 0.26 -9.70 3.16
C ILE A 128 0.84 -11.04 2.68
N ALA A 129 1.21 -11.13 1.40
CA ALA A 129 1.67 -12.38 0.79
C ALA A 129 3.09 -12.79 1.21
N GLY A 130 3.88 -11.83 1.70
CA GLY A 130 5.32 -11.99 1.89
C GLY A 130 6.07 -12.15 0.57
N LYS A 131 7.41 -12.23 0.65
CA LYS A 131 8.28 -12.30 -0.54
C LYS A 131 8.03 -13.54 -1.40
N GLN A 132 7.63 -14.65 -0.79
CA GLN A 132 7.47 -15.94 -1.46
C GLN A 132 6.25 -15.95 -2.39
N ASN A 133 5.11 -15.47 -1.91
CA ASN A 133 3.85 -15.55 -2.66
C ASN A 133 3.49 -14.25 -3.39
N TYR A 134 4.26 -13.17 -3.22
CA TYR A 134 3.96 -11.86 -3.81
C TYR A 134 3.74 -11.91 -5.32
N ALA A 135 4.62 -12.57 -6.07
CA ALA A 135 4.52 -12.63 -7.53
C ALA A 135 3.26 -13.38 -8.00
N GLU A 136 2.94 -14.49 -7.33
CA GLU A 136 1.75 -15.29 -7.64
C GLU A 136 0.47 -14.56 -7.26
N ALA A 137 0.44 -13.92 -6.08
CA ALA A 137 -0.71 -13.13 -5.64
C ALA A 137 -0.97 -11.93 -6.56
N LEU A 138 0.08 -11.25 -7.00
CA LEU A 138 -0.05 -10.15 -7.95
C LEU A 138 -0.59 -10.63 -9.30
N LYS A 139 -0.12 -11.79 -9.78
CA LYS A 139 -0.57 -12.41 -11.02
C LYS A 139 -2.04 -12.81 -10.95
N GLU A 140 -2.45 -13.47 -9.87
CA GLU A 140 -3.85 -13.89 -9.65
C GLU A 140 -4.79 -12.67 -9.64
N ILE A 141 -4.46 -11.64 -8.86
CA ILE A 141 -5.28 -10.43 -8.77
C ILE A 141 -5.38 -9.74 -10.13
N GLN A 142 -4.27 -9.65 -10.87
CA GLN A 142 -4.27 -9.07 -12.22
C GLN A 142 -5.16 -9.88 -13.19
N GLN A 143 -5.08 -11.21 -13.15
CA GLN A 143 -5.92 -12.07 -13.97
C GLN A 143 -7.42 -11.85 -13.67
N ARG A 144 -7.81 -11.80 -12.40
CA ARG A 144 -9.20 -11.56 -11.98
C ARG A 144 -9.71 -10.17 -12.41
N ILE A 145 -8.83 -9.16 -12.39
CA ILE A 145 -9.13 -7.83 -12.92
C ILE A 145 -9.40 -7.89 -14.43
N ASP A 146 -8.58 -8.62 -15.19
CA ASP A 146 -8.71 -8.71 -16.65
C ASP A 146 -9.93 -9.55 -17.08
N GLU A 147 -10.26 -10.61 -16.33
CA GLU A 147 -11.51 -11.36 -16.48
C GLU A 147 -12.74 -10.46 -16.30
N THR A 148 -12.73 -9.61 -15.27
CA THR A 148 -13.83 -8.67 -15.00
C THR A 148 -14.04 -7.71 -16.17
N LYS A 149 -12.96 -7.14 -16.72
CA LYS A 149 -13.05 -6.26 -17.90
C LYS A 149 -13.66 -6.98 -19.11
N ALA A 150 -13.27 -8.23 -19.35
CA ALA A 150 -13.74 -8.99 -20.51
C ALA A 150 -15.25 -9.27 -20.45
N THR A 151 -15.79 -9.50 -19.25
CA THR A 151 -17.24 -9.66 -19.04
C THR A 151 -18.00 -8.37 -19.33
N ASP A 152 -17.46 -7.21 -18.96
CA ASP A 152 -18.09 -5.91 -19.25
C ASP A 152 -18.16 -5.61 -20.76
N PHE A 153 -17.15 -6.05 -21.54
CA PHE A 153 -17.16 -5.87 -23.00
C PHE A 153 -18.15 -6.79 -23.73
N ASN A 154 -18.37 -8.01 -23.24
CA ASN A 154 -19.25 -8.99 -23.88
C ASN A 154 -20.73 -8.86 -23.49
N SER A 155 -21.06 -7.93 -22.58
CA SER A 155 -22.42 -7.70 -22.09
C SER A 155 -23.13 -6.51 -22.77
N ASN A 156 -22.51 -5.91 -23.79
CA ASN A 156 -23.05 -4.84 -24.65
C ASN A 156 -23.35 -5.36 -26.06
#